data_AF-D7JG23-F1
#
_entry.id   AF-D7JG23-F1
#
_cell.length_a   1.000
_cell.length_b   1.000
_cell.length_c   1.000
_cell.angle_alpha   90.00
_cell.angle_beta   90.00
_cell.angle_gamma   90.00
#
_symmetry.space_group_name_H-M   'P 1'
#
loop_
_entity.id
_entity.type
_entity.pdbx_description
1 polymer ?
#
loop_
_entity_poly.entity_id
_entity_poly.type
_entity_poly.pdbx_seq_one_letter_code
_entity_poly.pdbx_strand_id
1 'polypeptide(L)'
;METKKQTKEIKKSRGVNAFIVIVACLILAECFFFFVLGKPSNFEDGNTDNHPINLLGTMFKGGFVVPLILTLLFTVIVLSVERFFALNKAKGKGNLIKFVANVKKELANGNIDNAQKLCEKQQGSVAAIVDAGLTKYREVESLDISKEMKVEAIKNEIEEATALQLPSMQQNLPIIATISTLGTLMGLFGTVLGMIRSFQALAGAGGVDSMALSVGISEALVNTASGIATGALAIISYAFYSGKVDNMTYAIEEVSFALAQTYSETHK
;
A
#
# COMPACT_ATOMS: atom_id res chain seq x y z
N MET A 1 30.96 -28.95 22.79
CA MET A 1 31.08 -27.57 22.29
C MET A 1 29.90 -27.33 21.38
N GLU A 2 28.94 -26.55 21.87
CA GLU A 2 27.65 -26.26 21.22
C GLU A 2 27.86 -25.43 19.96
N THR A 3 27.49 -25.97 18.81
CA THR A 3 27.43 -25.23 17.54
C THR A 3 26.16 -24.37 17.56
N LYS A 4 26.30 -23.10 17.97
CA LYS A 4 25.29 -22.05 17.77
C LYS A 4 24.95 -21.94 16.28
N LYS A 5 23.88 -22.60 15.84
CA LYS A 5 23.20 -22.29 14.57
C LYS A 5 22.64 -20.88 14.72
N GLN A 6 23.25 -19.92 14.04
CA GLN A 6 22.74 -18.56 13.95
C GLN A 6 21.37 -18.61 13.28
N THR A 7 20.30 -18.48 14.07
CA THR A 7 19.00 -18.03 13.57
C THR A 7 19.28 -16.70 12.87
N LYS A 8 19.26 -16.69 11.53
CA LYS A 8 19.34 -15.44 10.76
C LYS A 8 18.17 -14.59 11.23
N GLU A 9 18.44 -13.59 12.07
CA GLU A 9 17.44 -12.61 12.47
C GLU A 9 16.75 -12.10 11.21
N ILE A 10 15.45 -12.34 11.13
CA ILE A 10 14.60 -11.86 10.05
C ILE A 10 14.66 -10.34 10.15
N LYS A 11 15.53 -9.71 9.34
CA LYS A 11 15.67 -8.24 9.30
C LYS A 11 14.32 -7.65 8.93
N LYS A 12 13.61 -7.16 9.94
CA LYS A 12 12.36 -6.41 9.80
C LYS A 12 12.67 -5.23 8.89
N SER A 13 12.21 -5.30 7.64
CA SER A 13 12.32 -4.18 6.71
C SER A 13 11.58 -3.02 7.33
N ARG A 14 12.32 -2.03 7.85
CA ARG A 14 11.77 -0.86 8.50
C ARG A 14 11.18 0.01 7.39
N GLY A 15 9.97 -0.32 6.96
CA GLY A 15 9.25 0.47 5.94
C GLY A 15 9.06 1.90 6.42
N VAL A 16 8.80 2.79 5.47
CA VAL A 16 8.69 4.23 5.76
C VAL A 16 7.55 4.46 6.76
N ASN A 17 7.82 5.27 7.78
CA ASN A 17 6.81 5.63 8.78
C ASN A 17 5.79 6.57 8.13
N ALA A 18 4.55 6.09 7.99
CA ALA A 18 3.48 6.84 7.35
C ALA A 18 3.16 8.17 8.03
N PHE A 19 3.33 8.30 9.35
CA PHE A 19 3.09 9.57 10.04
C PHE A 19 4.05 10.66 9.54
N ILE A 20 5.34 10.33 9.42
CA ILE A 20 6.36 11.26 8.91
C ILE A 20 6.05 11.63 7.46
N VAL A 21 5.62 10.65 6.65
CA VAL A 21 5.21 10.90 5.25
C VAL A 21 4.03 11.85 5.18
N ILE A 22 2.98 11.64 6.01
CA ILE A 22 1.80 12.49 6.03
C ILE A 22 2.17 13.92 6.41
N VAL A 23 2.98 14.11 7.46
CA VAL A 23 3.44 15.44 7.89
C VAL A 23 4.27 16.13 6.80
N ALA A 24 5.18 15.41 6.15
CA ALA A 24 5.96 15.95 5.04
C ALA A 24 5.07 16.31 3.84
N CYS A 25 4.08 15.47 3.51
CA CYS A 25 3.11 15.72 2.45
C CYS A 25 2.21 16.91 2.77
N LEU A 26 1.88 17.14 4.05
CA LEU A 26 1.12 18.31 4.48
C LEU A 26 1.90 19.59 4.23
N ILE A 27 3.17 19.65 4.66
CA ILE A 27 4.03 20.81 4.40
C ILE A 27 4.16 21.05 2.89
N LEU A 28 4.38 19.99 2.11
CA LEU A 28 4.49 20.08 0.66
C LEU A 28 3.18 20.53 0.00
N ALA A 29 2.03 20.08 0.50
CA ALA A 29 0.72 20.51 0.03
C ALA A 29 0.44 21.98 0.33
N GLU A 30 0.78 22.46 1.53
CA GLU A 30 0.68 23.88 1.89
C GLU A 30 1.59 24.74 1.00
N CYS A 31 2.83 24.32 0.80
CA CYS A 31 3.74 25.00 -0.13
C CYS A 31 3.17 25.03 -1.56
N PHE A 32 2.65 23.90 -2.05
CA PHE A 32 2.03 23.85 -3.38
C PHE A 32 0.81 24.77 -3.48
N PHE A 33 -0.02 24.81 -2.44
CA PHE A 33 -1.20 25.65 -2.37
C PHE A 33 -0.83 27.14 -2.47
N PHE A 34 0.11 27.64 -1.66
CA PHE A 34 0.47 29.06 -1.69
C PHE A 34 1.35 29.45 -2.89
N PHE A 35 2.35 28.64 -3.24
CA PHE A 35 3.34 29.03 -4.25
C PHE A 35 2.94 28.66 -5.69
N VAL A 36 2.10 27.64 -5.88
CA VAL A 36 1.69 27.18 -7.22
C VAL A 36 0.25 27.59 -7.52
N LEU A 37 -0.71 27.25 -6.65
CA LEU A 37 -2.12 27.59 -6.87
C LEU A 37 -2.37 29.08 -6.65
N GLY A 38 -1.79 29.65 -5.59
CA GLY A 38 -1.85 31.08 -5.26
C GLY A 38 -0.97 31.99 -6.11
N LYS A 39 -0.38 31.47 -7.19
CA LYS A 39 0.49 32.28 -8.05
C LYS A 39 -0.33 33.38 -8.74
N PRO A 40 0.11 34.66 -8.71
CA PRO A 40 -0.57 35.79 -9.35
C PRO A 40 -1.02 35.54 -10.79
N SER A 41 -0.22 34.80 -11.58
CA SER A 41 -0.53 34.47 -12.97
C SER A 41 -1.78 33.61 -13.16
N ASN A 42 -2.37 33.06 -12.09
CA ASN A 42 -3.61 32.28 -12.15
C ASN A 42 -4.88 33.14 -11.98
N PHE A 43 -4.73 34.47 -11.83
CA PHE A 43 -5.83 35.39 -11.56
C PHE A 43 -5.77 36.60 -12.49
N GLU A 44 -6.93 37.21 -12.72
CA GLU A 44 -7.04 38.43 -13.52
C GLU A 44 -6.21 39.56 -12.91
N ASP A 45 -5.52 40.31 -13.77
CA ASP A 45 -4.62 41.42 -13.42
C ASP A 45 -3.48 41.05 -12.45
N GLY A 46 -3.22 39.76 -12.23
CA GLY A 46 -2.20 39.31 -11.28
C GLY A 46 -2.60 39.48 -9.82
N ASN A 47 -3.88 39.68 -9.51
CA ASN A 47 -4.36 39.80 -8.13
C ASN A 47 -5.14 38.56 -7.70
N THR A 48 -4.69 37.89 -6.63
CA THR A 48 -5.34 36.69 -6.06
C THR A 48 -6.76 36.91 -5.58
N ASP A 49 -7.17 38.17 -5.38
CA ASP A 49 -8.55 38.51 -5.00
C ASP A 49 -9.51 38.50 -6.20
N ASN A 50 -9.00 38.72 -7.41
CA ASN A 50 -9.78 38.74 -8.63
C ASN A 50 -10.22 37.33 -9.08
N HIS A 51 -10.97 37.27 -10.18
CA HIS A 51 -11.46 36.01 -10.72
C HIS A 51 -10.29 35.12 -11.20
N PRO A 52 -10.38 33.80 -10.96
CA PRO A 52 -9.40 32.86 -11.47
C PRO A 52 -9.54 32.71 -12.99
N ILE A 53 -8.42 32.77 -13.72
CA ILE A 53 -8.40 32.60 -15.19
C ILE A 53 -8.20 31.14 -15.62
N ASN A 54 -7.81 30.27 -14.69
CA ASN A 54 -7.53 28.86 -14.95
C ASN A 54 -7.94 27.97 -13.76
N LEU A 55 -7.91 26.65 -13.98
CA LEU A 55 -8.26 25.66 -12.96
C LEU A 55 -7.38 25.74 -11.70
N LEU A 56 -6.11 26.15 -11.82
CA LEU A 56 -5.21 26.28 -10.66
C LEU A 56 -5.67 27.42 -9.75
N GLY A 57 -6.08 28.56 -10.33
CA GLY A 57 -6.68 29.67 -9.60
C GLY A 57 -8.01 29.28 -8.94
N THR A 58 -8.85 28.52 -9.66
CA THR A 58 -10.12 28.02 -9.08
C THR A 58 -9.87 27.07 -7.91
N MET A 59 -8.86 26.20 -8.02
CA MET A 59 -8.43 25.35 -6.90
C MET A 59 -7.91 26.19 -5.72
N PHE A 60 -7.19 27.28 -5.93
CA PHE A 60 -6.76 28.14 -4.83
C PHE A 60 -7.95 28.76 -4.09
N LYS A 61 -8.95 29.25 -4.83
CA LYS A 61 -10.18 29.82 -4.27
C LYS A 61 -11.04 28.79 -3.52
N GLY A 62 -10.90 27.50 -3.85
CA GLY A 62 -11.50 26.38 -3.11
C GLY A 62 -11.13 26.33 -1.61
N GLY A 63 -10.13 27.10 -1.18
CA GLY A 63 -9.84 27.40 0.21
C GLY A 63 -9.08 26.29 0.95
N PHE A 64 -9.11 26.34 2.28
CA PHE A 64 -8.28 25.48 3.15
C PHE A 64 -8.54 23.97 3.02
N VAL A 65 -9.64 23.55 2.39
CA VAL A 65 -9.93 22.14 2.14
C VAL A 65 -9.01 21.56 1.06
N VAL A 66 -8.57 22.39 0.12
CA VAL A 66 -7.72 22.01 -1.01
C VAL A 66 -6.36 21.48 -0.56
N PRO A 67 -5.57 22.16 0.29
CA PRO A 67 -4.30 21.62 0.79
C PRO A 67 -4.49 20.32 1.58
N LEU A 68 -5.62 20.12 2.26
CA LEU A 68 -5.94 18.85 2.92
C LEU A 68 -6.15 17.72 1.90
N ILE A 69 -6.92 17.96 0.84
CA ILE A 69 -7.11 16.98 -0.25
C ILE A 69 -5.77 16.69 -0.93
N LEU A 70 -4.95 17.71 -1.20
CA LEU A 70 -3.62 17.53 -1.79
C LEU A 70 -2.67 16.74 -0.88
N THR A 71 -2.77 16.92 0.44
CA THR A 71 -2.01 16.12 1.42
C THR A 71 -2.34 14.64 1.29
N LEU A 72 -3.63 14.31 1.16
CA LEU A 72 -4.10 12.94 0.93
C LEU A 72 -3.57 12.39 -0.40
N LEU A 73 -3.64 13.18 -1.48
CA LEU A 73 -3.15 12.81 -2.80
C LEU A 73 -1.65 12.51 -2.80
N PHE A 74 -0.83 13.41 -2.25
CA PHE A 74 0.62 13.23 -2.19
C PHE A 74 1.01 12.06 -1.29
N THR A 75 0.30 11.86 -0.17
CA THR A 75 0.51 10.69 0.69
C THR A 75 0.27 9.40 -0.09
N VAL A 76 -0.81 9.31 -0.86
CA VAL A 76 -1.11 8.14 -1.69
C VAL A 76 0.01 7.90 -2.71
N ILE A 77 0.48 8.94 -3.40
CA ILE A 77 1.56 8.80 -4.38
C ILE A 77 2.84 8.29 -3.72
N VAL A 78 3.26 8.89 -2.61
CA VAL A 78 4.49 8.49 -1.89
C VAL A 78 4.40 7.06 -1.37
N LEU A 79 3.28 6.70 -0.72
CA LEU A 79 3.09 5.35 -0.20
C LEU A 79 2.96 4.32 -1.32
N SER A 80 2.34 4.66 -2.45
CA SER A 80 2.28 3.79 -3.62
C SER A 80 3.68 3.49 -4.18
N VAL A 81 4.54 4.50 -4.31
CA VAL A 81 5.92 4.30 -4.76
C VAL A 81 6.70 3.44 -3.76
N GLU A 82 6.56 3.71 -2.47
CA GLU A 82 7.18 2.93 -1.40
C GLU A 82 6.75 1.45 -1.44
N ARG A 83 5.45 1.20 -1.61
CA ARG A 83 4.88 -0.16 -1.75
C ARG A 83 5.36 -0.87 -3.01
N PHE A 84 5.53 -0.17 -4.13
CA PHE A 84 6.08 -0.75 -5.33
C PHE A 84 7.47 -1.35 -5.09
N PHE A 85 8.37 -0.61 -4.44
CA PHE A 85 9.70 -1.11 -4.11
C PHE A 85 9.68 -2.19 -3.03
N ALA A 86 8.90 -2.01 -1.97
CA ALA A 86 8.80 -2.97 -0.87
C ALA A 86 8.29 -4.33 -1.35
N LEU A 87 7.21 -4.36 -2.16
CA LEU A 87 6.64 -5.61 -2.68
C LEU A 87 7.51 -6.25 -3.76
N ASN A 88 8.19 -5.47 -4.60
CA ASN A 88 9.16 -6.04 -5.54
C ASN A 88 10.33 -6.70 -4.79
N LYS A 89 10.78 -6.13 -3.67
CA LYS A 89 11.78 -6.74 -2.80
C LYS A 89 11.25 -7.99 -2.10
N ALA A 90 10.01 -7.96 -1.60
CA ALA A 90 9.36 -9.11 -0.95
C ALA A 90 9.14 -10.28 -1.91
N LYS A 91 8.80 -10.00 -3.17
CA LYS A 91 8.67 -11.00 -4.24
C LYS A 91 9.98 -11.74 -4.53
N GLY A 92 11.11 -11.06 -4.38
CA GLY A 92 12.43 -11.56 -4.76
C GLY A 92 12.85 -11.19 -6.18
N LYS A 93 13.98 -11.75 -6.62
CA LYS A 93 14.64 -11.40 -7.90
C LYS A 93 14.02 -12.06 -9.12
N GLY A 94 13.33 -13.19 -8.94
CA GLY A 94 12.82 -14.01 -10.04
C GLY A 94 11.31 -13.94 -10.24
N ASN A 95 10.85 -14.67 -11.26
CA ASN A 95 9.43 -14.88 -11.50
C ASN A 95 8.88 -15.86 -10.45
N LEU A 96 7.91 -15.40 -9.67
CA LEU A 96 7.30 -16.15 -8.57
C LEU A 96 6.66 -17.47 -9.02
N ILE A 97 5.95 -17.47 -10.16
CA ILE A 97 5.28 -18.67 -10.68
C ILE A 97 6.31 -19.73 -11.07
N LYS A 98 7.39 -19.31 -11.75
CA LYS A 98 8.49 -20.23 -12.11
C LYS A 98 9.22 -20.74 -10.87
N PHE A 99 9.39 -19.90 -9.85
CA PHE A 99 9.99 -20.29 -8.58
C PHE A 99 9.17 -21.40 -7.91
N VAL A 100 7.86 -21.19 -7.72
CA VAL A 100 6.96 -22.19 -7.13
C VAL A 100 6.98 -23.50 -7.92
N ALA A 101 6.85 -23.43 -9.25
CA ALA A 101 6.87 -24.62 -10.11
C ALA A 101 8.18 -25.42 -9.98
N ASN A 102 9.32 -24.73 -9.93
CA ASN A 102 10.63 -25.38 -9.78
C ASN A 102 10.81 -25.98 -8.38
N VAL A 103 10.38 -25.29 -7.33
CA VAL A 103 10.44 -25.83 -5.95
C VAL A 103 9.58 -27.08 -5.85
N LYS A 104 8.34 -27.06 -6.33
CA LYS A 104 7.45 -28.25 -6.35
C LYS A 104 8.07 -29.42 -7.11
N LYS A 105 8.74 -29.16 -8.23
CA LYS A 105 9.44 -30.19 -9.01
C LYS A 105 10.58 -30.82 -8.21
N GLU A 106 11.41 -30.02 -7.54
CA GLU A 106 12.49 -30.56 -6.71
C GLU A 106 11.96 -31.32 -5.48
N LEU A 107 10.85 -30.86 -4.88
CA LEU A 107 10.16 -31.56 -3.80
C LEU A 107 9.65 -32.94 -4.24
N ALA A 108 8.98 -33.02 -5.39
CA ALA A 108 8.50 -34.30 -5.94
C ALA A 108 9.64 -35.30 -6.23
N ASN A 109 10.85 -34.79 -6.50
CA ASN A 109 12.04 -35.62 -6.71
C ASN A 109 12.81 -35.94 -5.40
N GLY A 110 12.34 -35.46 -4.24
CA GLY A 110 13.03 -35.62 -2.95
C GLY A 110 14.29 -34.75 -2.78
N ASN A 111 14.55 -33.81 -3.69
CA ASN A 111 15.78 -33.01 -3.73
C ASN A 111 15.66 -31.74 -2.87
N ILE A 112 15.57 -31.88 -1.55
CA ILE A 112 15.41 -30.75 -0.62
C ILE A 112 16.58 -29.75 -0.69
N ASP A 113 17.80 -30.21 -0.98
CA ASP A 113 18.98 -29.35 -1.14
C ASP A 113 18.86 -28.40 -2.33
N ASN A 114 18.34 -28.88 -3.45
CA ASN A 114 18.13 -28.03 -4.63
C ASN A 114 16.97 -27.06 -4.40
N ALA A 115 15.92 -27.48 -3.70
CA ALA A 115 14.81 -26.60 -3.31
C ALA A 115 15.30 -25.43 -2.45
N GLN A 116 16.21 -25.66 -1.50
CA GLN A 116 16.82 -24.58 -0.70
C GLN A 116 17.70 -23.65 -1.54
N LYS A 117 18.52 -24.18 -2.46
CA LYS A 117 19.29 -23.34 -3.40
C LYS A 117 18.41 -22.45 -4.27
N LEU A 118 17.23 -22.92 -4.66
CA LEU A 118 16.25 -22.10 -5.38
C LEU A 118 15.74 -20.95 -4.49
N CYS A 119 15.51 -21.20 -3.20
CA CYS A 119 15.11 -20.17 -2.24
C CYS A 119 16.21 -19.11 -2.05
N GLU A 120 17.47 -19.54 -1.90
CA GLU A 120 18.62 -18.64 -1.80
C GLU A 120 18.78 -17.75 -3.04
N LYS A 121 18.50 -18.30 -4.23
CA LYS A 121 18.55 -17.55 -5.50
C LYS A 121 17.37 -16.58 -5.65
N GLN A 122 16.16 -17.01 -5.27
CA GLN A 122 14.95 -16.19 -5.38
C GLN A 122 15.02 -14.98 -4.44
N GLN A 123 15.44 -15.19 -3.19
CA GLN A 123 15.45 -14.19 -2.12
C GLN A 123 14.06 -13.57 -1.88
N GLY A 124 13.97 -12.68 -0.89
CA GLY A 124 12.71 -12.04 -0.53
C GLY A 124 11.89 -12.85 0.46
N SER A 125 10.69 -12.35 0.74
CA SER A 125 9.83 -12.86 1.79
C SER A 125 9.28 -14.25 1.49
N VAL A 126 8.78 -14.46 0.27
CA VAL A 126 8.24 -15.77 -0.14
C VAL A 126 9.29 -16.86 -0.02
N ALA A 127 10.50 -16.60 -0.54
CA ALA A 127 11.60 -17.56 -0.48
C ALA A 127 12.05 -17.85 0.96
N ALA A 128 12.07 -16.83 1.83
CA ALA A 128 12.43 -17.00 3.24
C ALA A 128 11.41 -17.86 4.00
N ILE A 129 10.12 -17.71 3.72
CA ILE A 129 9.06 -18.53 4.33
C ILE A 129 9.17 -19.98 3.86
N VAL A 130 9.34 -20.18 2.56
CA VAL A 130 9.53 -21.53 1.98
C VAL A 130 10.78 -22.20 2.57
N ASP A 131 11.90 -21.48 2.68
CA ASP A 131 13.14 -22.00 3.26
C ASP A 131 13.01 -22.39 4.73
N ALA A 132 12.22 -21.64 5.52
CA ALA A 132 11.88 -22.01 6.89
C ALA A 132 11.15 -23.36 6.94
N GLY A 133 10.13 -23.55 6.08
CA GLY A 133 9.43 -24.83 5.94
C GLY A 133 10.34 -25.98 5.52
N LEU A 134 11.23 -25.76 4.53
CA LEU A 134 12.23 -26.76 4.09
C LEU A 134 13.24 -27.10 5.19
N THR A 135 13.61 -26.12 6.02
CA THR A 135 14.50 -26.34 7.16
C THR A 135 13.80 -27.19 8.20
N LYS A 136 12.54 -26.86 8.53
CA LYS A 136 11.72 -27.65 9.46
C LYS A 136 11.51 -29.07 9.00
N TYR A 137 11.27 -29.27 7.70
CA TYR A 137 11.16 -30.59 7.08
C TYR A 137 12.35 -31.49 7.47
N ARG A 138 13.59 -30.96 7.39
CA ARG A 138 14.80 -31.72 7.75
C ARG A 138 14.92 -31.97 9.25
N GLU A 139 14.51 -31.00 10.05
CA GLU A 139 14.58 -31.11 11.51
C GLU A 139 13.64 -32.20 12.02
N VAL A 140 12.39 -32.24 11.53
CA VAL A 140 11.40 -33.23 11.94
C VAL A 140 11.69 -34.63 11.41
N GLU A 141 12.45 -34.75 10.32
CA GLU A 141 12.91 -36.05 9.81
C GLU A 141 13.74 -36.82 10.85
N SER A 142 14.55 -36.11 11.65
CA SER A 142 15.36 -36.69 12.72
C SER A 142 14.61 -37.01 14.01
N LEU A 143 13.35 -36.57 14.16
CA LEU A 143 12.54 -36.78 15.37
C LEU A 143 11.78 -38.10 15.32
N ASP A 144 11.67 -38.78 16.45
CA ASP A 144 10.87 -40.01 16.60
C ASP A 144 9.45 -39.69 17.07
N ILE A 145 8.66 -39.07 16.18
CA ILE A 145 7.25 -38.71 16.41
C ILE A 145 6.39 -39.19 15.23
N SER A 146 5.07 -39.23 15.42
CA SER A 146 4.17 -39.70 14.36
C SER A 146 4.23 -38.81 13.12
N LYS A 147 3.97 -39.40 11.96
CA LYS A 147 3.99 -38.74 10.66
C LYS A 147 3.05 -37.53 10.61
N GLU A 148 1.86 -37.68 11.18
CA GLU A 148 0.85 -36.62 11.25
C GLU A 148 1.41 -35.42 12.02
N MET A 149 2.08 -35.67 13.16
CA MET A 149 2.72 -34.62 13.95
C MET A 149 3.88 -33.95 13.22
N LYS A 150 4.64 -34.68 12.39
CA LYS A 150 5.70 -34.09 11.56
C LYS A 150 5.15 -33.18 10.47
N VAL A 151 4.10 -33.61 9.77
CA VAL A 151 3.42 -32.79 8.75
C VAL A 151 2.81 -31.54 9.37
N GLU A 152 2.17 -31.67 10.53
CA GLU A 152 1.62 -30.54 11.28
C GLU A 152 2.72 -29.56 11.72
N ALA A 153 3.85 -30.06 12.24
CA ALA A 153 4.97 -29.21 12.62
C ALA A 153 5.56 -28.41 11.45
N ILE A 154 5.61 -28.98 10.25
CA ILE A 154 6.05 -28.27 9.04
C ILE A 154 5.06 -27.17 8.64
N LYS A 155 3.74 -27.48 8.65
CA LYS A 155 2.70 -26.50 8.33
C LYS A 155 2.70 -25.34 9.32
N ASN A 156 2.77 -25.65 10.61
CA ASN A 156 2.80 -24.65 11.68
C ASN A 156 4.00 -23.71 11.54
N GLU A 157 5.18 -24.22 11.17
CA GLU A 157 6.35 -23.38 10.92
C GLU A 157 6.12 -22.42 9.73
N ILE A 158 5.53 -22.91 8.64
CA ILE A 158 5.23 -22.06 7.49
C ILE A 158 4.19 -20.99 7.85
N GLU A 159 3.16 -21.36 8.60
CA GLU A 159 2.14 -20.43 9.08
C GLU A 159 2.74 -19.36 10.01
N GLU A 160 3.60 -19.76 10.94
CA GLU A 160 4.31 -18.84 11.84
C GLU A 160 5.22 -17.90 11.06
N ALA A 161 6.05 -18.42 10.15
CA ALA A 161 6.91 -17.62 9.29
C ALA A 161 6.10 -16.66 8.39
N THR A 162 4.94 -17.09 7.90
CA THR A 162 4.02 -16.25 7.14
C THR A 162 3.45 -15.13 8.01
N ALA A 163 2.96 -15.46 9.21
CA ALA A 163 2.41 -14.49 10.15
C ALA A 163 3.45 -13.43 10.58
N LEU A 164 4.73 -13.79 10.65
CA LEU A 164 5.81 -12.85 10.94
C LEU A 164 6.13 -11.90 9.78
N GLN A 165 5.96 -12.33 8.54
CA GLN A 165 6.36 -11.56 7.36
C GLN A 165 5.20 -10.80 6.69
N LEU A 166 3.99 -11.34 6.72
CA LEU A 166 2.80 -10.75 6.11
C LEU A 166 2.54 -9.30 6.55
N PRO A 167 2.67 -8.93 7.85
CA PRO A 167 2.49 -7.53 8.27
C PRO A 167 3.45 -6.55 7.57
N SER A 168 4.67 -6.99 7.22
CA SER A 168 5.62 -6.13 6.51
C SER A 168 5.24 -5.91 5.05
N MET A 169 4.62 -6.91 4.42
CA MET A 169 4.11 -6.84 3.05
C MET A 169 2.85 -5.96 2.98
N GLN A 170 1.99 -6.04 3.99
CA GLN A 170 0.75 -5.25 4.11
C GLN A 170 0.96 -3.85 4.70
N GLN A 171 2.15 -3.54 5.20
CA GLN A 171 2.45 -2.24 5.81
C GLN A 171 1.98 -1.09 4.92
N ASN A 172 1.38 -0.05 5.51
CA ASN A 172 0.84 1.14 4.83
C ASN A 172 -0.38 0.91 3.92
N LEU A 173 -0.74 -0.33 3.54
CA LEU A 173 -1.95 -0.58 2.75
C LEU A 173 -3.25 -0.15 3.46
N PRO A 174 -3.44 -0.40 4.78
CA PRO A 174 -4.64 0.08 5.48
C PRO A 174 -4.78 1.61 5.46
N ILE A 175 -3.66 2.33 5.42
CA ILE A 175 -3.65 3.78 5.34
C ILE A 175 -4.12 4.23 3.95
N ILE A 176 -3.59 3.63 2.88
CA ILE A 176 -4.05 3.91 1.51
C ILE A 176 -5.55 3.59 1.37
N ALA A 177 -6.03 2.47 1.93
CA ALA A 177 -7.44 2.13 1.95
C ALA A 177 -8.28 3.20 2.66
N THR A 178 -7.83 3.67 3.82
CA THR A 178 -8.52 4.72 4.58
C THR A 178 -8.54 6.04 3.81
N ILE A 179 -7.44 6.42 3.15
CA ILE A 179 -7.38 7.63 2.31
C ILE A 179 -8.37 7.55 1.15
N SER A 180 -8.68 6.36 0.63
CA SER A 180 -9.67 6.23 -0.45
C SER A 180 -11.05 6.74 -0.06
N THR A 181 -11.50 6.43 1.15
CA THR A 181 -12.76 6.93 1.69
C THR A 181 -12.62 8.39 2.12
N LEU A 182 -11.52 8.74 2.80
CA LEU A 182 -11.30 10.11 3.26
C LEU A 182 -11.22 11.12 2.10
N GLY A 183 -10.59 10.78 0.97
CA GLY A 183 -10.50 11.67 -0.20
C GLY A 183 -11.88 12.09 -0.70
N THR A 184 -12.79 11.13 -0.87
CA THR A 184 -14.17 11.39 -1.29
C THR A 184 -14.93 12.20 -0.25
N LEU A 185 -14.80 11.85 1.04
CA LEU A 185 -15.45 12.59 2.13
C LEU A 185 -14.94 14.03 2.24
N MET A 186 -13.64 14.27 2.04
CA MET A 186 -13.06 15.61 2.02
C MET A 186 -13.56 16.43 0.83
N GLY A 187 -13.76 15.80 -0.33
CA GLY A 187 -14.38 16.45 -1.48
C GLY A 187 -15.81 16.90 -1.20
N LEU A 188 -16.64 16.01 -0.64
CA LEU A 188 -18.01 16.34 -0.22
C LEU A 188 -18.04 17.42 0.85
N PHE A 189 -17.14 17.35 1.83
CA PHE A 189 -16.99 18.36 2.87
C PHE A 189 -16.65 19.74 2.27
N GLY A 190 -15.75 19.80 1.30
CA GLY A 190 -15.41 21.02 0.58
C GLY A 190 -16.60 21.64 -0.15
N THR A 191 -17.48 20.80 -0.72
CA THR A 191 -18.70 21.28 -1.38
C THR A 191 -19.68 21.87 -0.38
N VAL A 192 -19.90 21.19 0.75
CA VAL A 192 -20.79 21.69 1.80
C VAL A 192 -20.30 23.05 2.30
N LEU A 193 -19.00 23.20 2.57
CA LEU A 193 -18.44 24.48 2.98
C LEU A 193 -18.55 25.58 1.92
N GLY A 194 -18.30 25.25 0.64
CA GLY A 194 -18.45 26.20 -0.47
C GLY A 194 -19.90 26.68 -0.63
N MET A 195 -20.86 25.77 -0.55
CA MET A 195 -22.29 26.11 -0.60
C MET A 195 -22.73 26.97 0.59
N ILE A 196 -22.27 26.67 1.82
CA ILE A 196 -22.55 27.49 3.01
C ILE A 196 -22.03 28.93 2.81
N ARG A 197 -20.80 29.08 2.33
CA ARG A 197 -20.21 30.41 2.06
C ARG A 197 -20.99 31.17 0.99
N SER A 198 -21.39 30.47 -0.08
CA SER A 198 -22.16 31.07 -1.18
C SER A 198 -23.51 31.60 -0.71
N PHE A 199 -24.23 30.84 0.12
CA PHE A 199 -25.53 31.28 0.66
C PHE A 199 -25.40 32.37 1.73
N GLN A 200 -24.32 32.37 2.53
CA GLN A 200 -24.05 33.46 3.48
C GLN A 200 -23.78 34.78 2.77
N ALA A 201 -22.99 34.76 1.69
CA ALA A 201 -22.74 35.95 0.87
C ALA A 201 -24.04 36.50 0.26
N LEU A 202 -24.92 35.60 -0.20
CA LEU A 202 -26.25 35.95 -0.72
C LEU A 202 -27.14 36.63 0.33
N ALA A 203 -27.16 36.12 1.57
CA ALA A 203 -27.97 36.68 2.65
C ALA A 203 -27.48 38.07 3.09
N GLY A 204 -26.17 38.34 3.01
CA GLY A 204 -25.58 39.63 3.39
C GLY A 204 -25.73 40.74 2.35
N ALA A 205 -25.88 40.40 1.06
CA ALA A 205 -25.85 41.37 -0.04
C ALA A 205 -27.19 42.08 -0.32
N GLY A 206 -28.29 41.73 0.37
CA GLY A 206 -29.61 42.36 0.19
C GLY A 206 -30.27 42.10 -1.18
N GLY A 207 -29.70 41.21 -2.00
CA GLY A 207 -30.16 40.85 -3.34
C GLY A 207 -29.37 39.67 -3.93
N VAL A 208 -29.82 39.13 -5.06
CA VAL A 208 -29.17 37.97 -5.70
C VAL A 208 -28.01 38.40 -6.59
N ASP A 209 -26.78 38.22 -6.12
CA ASP A 209 -25.58 38.27 -6.96
C ASP A 209 -25.32 36.89 -7.59
N SER A 210 -25.86 36.70 -8.79
CA SER A 210 -25.73 35.47 -9.58
C SER A 210 -24.27 35.15 -9.92
N MET A 211 -23.39 36.15 -10.01
CA MET A 211 -21.98 35.93 -10.34
C MET A 211 -21.23 35.39 -9.13
N ALA A 212 -21.37 36.02 -7.96
CA ALA A 212 -20.78 35.54 -6.72
C ALA A 212 -21.26 34.12 -6.36
N LEU A 213 -22.55 33.85 -6.55
CA LEU A 213 -23.12 32.51 -6.35
C LEU A 213 -22.48 31.47 -7.30
N SER A 214 -22.32 31.82 -8.58
CA SER A 214 -21.74 30.91 -9.58
C SER A 214 -20.27 30.59 -9.30
N VAL A 215 -19.51 31.58 -8.81
CA VAL A 215 -18.10 31.40 -8.40
C VAL A 215 -18.01 30.44 -7.23
N GLY A 216 -18.80 30.64 -6.18
CA GLY A 216 -18.77 29.76 -4.99
C GLY A 216 -19.21 28.32 -5.28
N ILE A 217 -20.16 28.12 -6.22
CA ILE A 217 -20.52 26.78 -6.72
C ILE A 217 -19.36 26.15 -7.50
N SER A 218 -18.67 26.92 -8.35
CA SER A 218 -17.52 26.42 -9.13
C SER A 218 -16.39 25.95 -8.21
N GLU A 219 -16.04 26.74 -7.19
CA GLU A 219 -15.05 26.38 -6.16
C GLU A 219 -15.43 25.09 -5.42
N ALA A 220 -16.72 24.99 -5.03
CA ALA A 220 -17.27 23.83 -4.34
C ALA A 220 -17.16 22.53 -5.17
N LEU A 221 -17.37 22.62 -6.49
CA LEU A 221 -17.28 21.50 -7.43
C LEU A 221 -15.83 21.06 -7.67
N VAL A 222 -14.89 22.00 -7.70
CA VAL A 222 -13.46 21.68 -7.82
C VAL A 222 -12.98 20.88 -6.61
N ASN A 223 -13.42 21.23 -5.39
CA ASN A 223 -13.15 20.44 -4.19
C ASN A 223 -13.67 19.00 -4.32
N THR A 224 -14.90 18.81 -4.82
CA THR A 224 -15.46 17.47 -5.05
C THR A 224 -14.62 16.69 -6.05
N ALA A 225 -14.31 17.30 -7.19
CA ALA A 225 -13.58 16.65 -8.26
C ALA A 225 -12.19 16.19 -7.80
N SER A 226 -11.46 17.05 -7.09
CA SER A 226 -10.14 16.71 -6.52
C SER A 226 -10.23 15.64 -5.44
N GLY A 227 -11.27 15.67 -4.59
CA GLY A 227 -11.50 14.65 -3.56
C GLY A 227 -11.80 13.27 -4.16
N ILE A 228 -12.69 13.22 -5.16
CA ILE A 228 -13.02 11.98 -5.90
C ILE A 228 -11.78 11.44 -6.62
N ALA A 229 -11.02 12.29 -7.32
CA ALA A 229 -9.80 11.87 -8.00
C ALA A 229 -8.78 11.27 -7.02
N THR A 230 -8.62 11.89 -5.85
CA THR A 230 -7.75 11.38 -4.78
C THR A 230 -8.23 10.03 -4.25
N GLY A 231 -9.52 9.90 -3.97
CA GLY A 231 -10.14 8.66 -3.50
C GLY A 231 -9.99 7.52 -4.52
N ALA A 232 -10.22 7.81 -5.80
CA ALA A 232 -10.09 6.88 -6.91
C ALA A 232 -8.65 6.37 -7.05
N LEU A 233 -7.65 7.25 -7.02
CA LEU A 233 -6.24 6.86 -7.10
C LEU A 233 -5.83 5.99 -5.90
N ALA A 234 -6.34 6.30 -4.71
CA ALA A 234 -6.07 5.53 -3.51
C ALA A 234 -6.67 4.12 -3.59
N ILE A 235 -7.94 3.96 -3.99
CA ILE A 235 -8.57 2.63 -4.08
C ILE A 235 -7.92 1.77 -5.16
N ILE A 236 -7.56 2.36 -6.31
CA ILE A 236 -6.85 1.64 -7.39
C ILE A 236 -5.49 1.16 -6.89
N SER A 237 -4.74 2.04 -6.20
CA SER A 237 -3.44 1.68 -5.62
C SER A 237 -3.58 0.56 -4.59
N TYR A 238 -4.54 0.68 -3.66
CA TYR A 238 -4.82 -0.33 -2.65
C TYR A 238 -5.15 -1.68 -3.27
N ALA A 239 -6.09 -1.73 -4.22
CA ALA A 239 -6.50 -2.97 -4.88
C ALA A 239 -5.33 -3.64 -5.63
N PHE A 240 -4.53 -2.85 -6.34
CA PHE A 240 -3.36 -3.36 -7.06
C PHE A 240 -2.31 -3.98 -6.12
N TYR A 241 -1.98 -3.30 -5.03
CA TYR A 241 -0.97 -3.80 -4.09
C TYR A 241 -1.49 -4.92 -3.20
N SER A 242 -2.77 -4.87 -2.78
CA SER A 242 -3.41 -5.98 -2.06
C SER A 242 -3.37 -7.24 -2.91
N GLY A 243 -3.79 -7.18 -4.18
CA GLY A 243 -3.74 -8.33 -5.07
C GLY A 243 -2.31 -8.86 -5.29
N LYS A 244 -1.27 -8.01 -5.24
CA LYS A 244 0.13 -8.49 -5.25
C LYS A 244 0.51 -9.23 -3.99
N VAL A 245 0.06 -8.78 -2.81
CA VAL A 245 0.28 -9.50 -1.54
C VAL A 245 -0.43 -10.85 -1.60
N ASP A 246 -1.69 -10.87 -2.03
CA ASP A 246 -2.48 -12.10 -2.13
C ASP A 246 -1.83 -13.14 -3.05
N ASN A 247 -1.33 -12.72 -4.22
CA ASN A 247 -0.58 -13.59 -5.13
C ASN A 247 0.68 -14.21 -4.49
N MET A 248 1.35 -13.48 -3.59
CA MET A 248 2.50 -14.01 -2.86
C MET A 248 2.07 -14.97 -1.76
N THR A 249 0.99 -14.68 -1.05
CA THR A 249 0.39 -15.57 -0.06
C THR A 249 -0.05 -16.89 -0.70
N TYR A 250 -0.73 -16.85 -1.84
CA TYR A 250 -1.11 -18.07 -2.58
C TYR A 250 0.10 -18.89 -3.03
N ALA A 251 1.17 -18.24 -3.46
CA ALA A 251 2.42 -18.92 -3.81
C ALA A 251 3.06 -19.64 -2.61
N ILE A 252 2.97 -19.06 -1.41
CA ILE A 252 3.44 -19.68 -0.16
C ILE A 252 2.57 -20.89 0.18
N GLU A 253 1.24 -20.73 0.15
CA GLU A 253 0.28 -21.80 0.44
C GLU A 253 0.43 -22.98 -0.51
N GLU A 254 0.65 -22.73 -1.81
CA GLU A 254 0.86 -23.77 -2.81
C GLU A 254 2.12 -24.61 -2.51
N VAL A 255 3.21 -23.96 -2.12
CA VAL A 255 4.44 -24.66 -1.72
C VAL A 255 4.27 -25.39 -0.39
N SER A 256 3.57 -24.78 0.57
CA SER A 256 3.25 -25.40 1.86
C SER A 256 2.48 -26.71 1.68
N PHE A 257 1.44 -26.68 0.84
CA PHE A 257 0.66 -27.86 0.49
C PHE A 257 1.52 -28.93 -0.19
N ALA A 258 2.34 -28.53 -1.18
CA ALA A 258 3.22 -29.47 -1.87
C ALA A 258 4.22 -30.13 -0.91
N LEU A 259 4.81 -29.36 0.01
CA LEU A 259 5.76 -29.86 1.00
C LEU A 259 5.12 -30.88 1.95
N ALA A 260 3.93 -30.57 2.47
CA ALA A 260 3.16 -31.47 3.32
C ALA A 260 2.76 -32.76 2.60
N GLN A 261 2.32 -32.65 1.35
CA GLN A 261 1.93 -33.80 0.52
C GLN A 261 3.13 -34.70 0.24
N THR A 262 4.26 -34.13 -0.18
CA THR A 262 5.49 -34.89 -0.41
C THR A 262 5.95 -35.60 0.85
N TYR A 263 5.93 -34.95 2.02
CA TYR A 263 6.27 -35.62 3.29
C TYR A 263 5.34 -36.81 3.56
N SER A 264 4.05 -36.66 3.26
CA SER A 264 3.08 -37.73 3.42
C SER A 264 3.29 -38.90 2.46
N GLU A 265 3.72 -38.65 1.22
CA GLU A 265 3.88 -39.70 0.21
C GLU A 265 5.21 -40.47 0.33
N THR A 266 6.29 -39.78 0.73
CA THR A 266 7.64 -40.33 0.68
C THR A 266 7.98 -41.18 1.92
N HIS A 267 7.38 -40.88 3.07
CA HIS A 267 7.63 -41.58 4.33
C HIS A 267 6.41 -42.45 4.69
N LYS A 268 6.41 -43.71 4.19
CA LYS A 268 5.42 -44.73 4.55
C LYS A 268 5.61 -45.25 5.95
#